data_AF-A0AAD9QFA8-F1
#
_entry.id   AF-A0AAD9QFA8-F1
#
_cell.length_a   1.000
_cell.length_b   1.000
_cell.length_c   1.000
_cell.angle_alpha   90.00
_cell.angle_beta   90.00
_cell.angle_gamma   90.00
#
_symmetry.space_group_name_H-M   'P 1'
#
loop_
_entity.id
_entity.type
_entity.pdbx_description
1 polymer ?
#
loop_
_entity_poly.entity_id
_entity_poly.type
_entity_poly.pdbx_seq_one_letter_code
_entity_poly.pdbx_strand_id
1 'polypeptide(L)'
;MSGDLSALVARLEAVTTRLEAAADKTGGGASEDVGVSVEGYDKVLNDKVAEFYKLSAKIGGEVEEQVQLVKKAFDAQRQFIVIASKNQKPGLEEFKKLVKPTADAMGEAQNYREKKRSSNMFNHLSAVSEAIPALGWVTVSPTPAPYVKEMVDAAQFYMNRVLKDYKGKDDTHVEWVKCLKDALTDLQAYVKANHTTGLVWSKTGGVAKAAAAAAAPPQGPKPAAPPPPPIQAPAPVSSGTDQTGAANALFSEINKAGTNISAGLSSCGLQVVCNFREKLVRG
;
A
#
# COMPACT_ATOMS: atom_id res chain seq x y z
N MET A 1 6.51 -20.96 39.72
CA MET A 1 7.07 -20.19 38.58
C MET A 1 6.03 -19.34 37.83
N SER A 2 4.96 -18.84 38.47
CA SER A 2 3.94 -17.98 37.80
C SER A 2 4.02 -16.49 38.21
N GLY A 3 4.61 -16.19 39.38
CA GLY A 3 4.74 -14.82 39.89
C GLY A 3 5.76 -13.95 39.13
N ASP A 4 6.85 -14.55 38.65
CA ASP A 4 7.91 -13.81 37.93
C ASP A 4 7.49 -13.30 36.55
N LEU A 5 6.58 -14.02 35.87
CA LEU A 5 6.13 -13.63 34.54
C LEU A 5 5.21 -12.39 34.59
N SER A 6 4.32 -12.31 35.59
CA SER A 6 3.45 -11.16 35.80
C SER A 6 4.25 -9.89 36.17
N ALA A 7 5.29 -10.04 37.00
CA ALA A 7 6.19 -8.95 37.33
C ALA A 7 6.99 -8.45 36.11
N LEU A 8 7.34 -9.34 35.18
CA LEU A 8 8.03 -8.99 33.94
C LEU A 8 7.11 -8.21 32.98
N VAL A 9 5.86 -8.65 32.83
CA VAL A 9 4.85 -7.99 31.99
C VAL A 9 4.54 -6.59 32.52
N ALA A 10 4.33 -6.42 33.83
CA ALA A 10 4.10 -5.10 34.43
C ALA A 10 5.29 -4.14 34.24
N ARG A 11 6.53 -4.66 34.26
CA ARG A 11 7.73 -3.86 33.99
C ARG A 11 7.84 -3.46 32.52
N LEU A 12 7.47 -4.35 31.59
CA LEU A 12 7.44 -4.06 30.16
C LEU A 12 6.38 -3.00 29.80
N GLU A 13 5.20 -3.08 30.41
CA GLU A 13 4.14 -2.08 30.23
C GLU A 13 4.55 -0.71 30.81
N ALA A 14 5.22 -0.69 31.96
CA ALA A 14 5.75 0.52 32.57
C ALA A 14 6.88 1.16 31.73
N VAL A 15 7.75 0.35 31.13
CA VAL A 15 8.81 0.83 30.23
C VAL A 15 8.22 1.39 28.93
N THR A 16 7.18 0.74 28.39
CA THR A 16 6.46 1.21 27.20
C THR A 16 5.79 2.56 27.45
N THR A 17 5.08 2.70 28.57
CA THR A 17 4.43 3.95 28.97
C THR A 17 5.44 5.08 29.18
N ARG A 18 6.62 4.79 29.76
CA ARG A 18 7.68 5.78 29.95
C ARG A 18 8.37 6.18 28.65
N LEU A 19 8.51 5.27 27.68
CA LEU A 19 9.04 5.58 26.36
C LEU A 19 8.06 6.45 25.56
N GLU A 20 6.76 6.17 25.65
CA GLU A 20 5.71 6.99 25.03
C GLU A 20 5.67 8.40 25.66
N ALA A 21 5.78 8.51 26.98
CA ALA A 21 5.83 9.81 27.67
C ALA A 21 7.14 10.59 27.44
N ALA A 22 8.26 9.90 27.19
CA ALA A 22 9.53 10.54 26.86
C ALA A 22 9.55 11.09 25.43
N ALA A 23 8.88 10.40 24.48
CA ALA A 23 8.67 10.91 23.13
C ALA A 23 7.81 12.19 23.11
N ASP A 24 6.96 12.39 24.13
CA ASP A 24 6.10 13.58 24.24
C ASP A 24 6.84 14.86 24.69
N LYS A 25 7.97 14.75 25.40
CA LYS A 25 8.67 15.89 26.00
C LYS A 25 9.58 16.70 25.04
N THR A 26 9.84 16.21 23.83
CA THR A 26 10.85 16.81 22.92
C THR A 26 10.26 17.58 21.73
N GLY A 27 8.93 17.59 21.54
CA GLY A 27 8.32 18.06 20.28
C GLY A 27 7.29 19.18 20.45
N GLY A 28 7.73 20.38 20.80
CA GLY A 28 6.93 21.60 20.72
C GLY A 28 7.08 22.26 19.34
N GLY A 29 6.28 21.84 18.36
CA GLY A 29 6.32 22.41 16.99
C GLY A 29 5.19 21.94 16.05
N ALA A 30 4.05 21.50 16.60
CA ALA A 30 3.10 20.61 15.91
C ALA A 30 2.32 21.21 14.72
N SER A 31 2.33 22.53 14.49
CA SER A 31 1.59 23.13 13.36
C SER A 31 2.47 23.50 12.16
N GLU A 32 3.76 23.76 12.37
CA GLU A 32 4.72 24.03 11.27
C GLU A 32 5.30 22.72 10.73
N ASP A 33 5.57 21.75 11.59
CA ASP A 33 6.22 20.47 11.26
C ASP A 33 5.40 19.58 10.30
N VAL A 34 4.07 19.67 10.38
CA VAL A 34 3.10 18.91 9.57
C VAL A 34 3.12 19.31 8.10
N GLY A 35 3.16 20.61 7.81
CA GLY A 35 3.27 21.13 6.44
C GLY A 35 4.64 20.81 5.84
N VAL A 36 5.69 20.96 6.65
CA VAL A 36 7.09 20.70 6.27
C VAL A 36 7.30 19.23 5.85
N SER A 37 6.67 18.26 6.53
CA SER A 37 6.75 16.85 6.14
C SER A 37 6.11 16.58 4.78
N VAL A 38 4.92 17.12 4.48
CA VAL A 38 4.28 16.91 3.16
C VAL A 38 5.07 17.60 2.05
N GLU A 39 5.52 18.83 2.28
CA GLU A 39 6.34 19.59 1.33
C GLU A 39 7.70 18.92 1.08
N GLY A 40 8.30 18.33 2.12
CA GLY A 40 9.52 17.54 2.01
C GLY A 40 9.35 16.34 1.09
N TYR A 41 8.22 15.63 1.19
CA TYR A 41 7.91 14.52 0.29
C TYR A 41 7.62 15.00 -1.14
N ASP A 42 6.91 16.12 -1.29
CA ASP A 42 6.64 16.73 -2.59
C ASP A 42 7.93 17.14 -3.32
N LYS A 43 8.94 17.60 -2.58
CA LYS A 43 10.26 17.86 -3.14
C LYS A 43 10.92 16.59 -3.68
N VAL A 44 10.83 15.48 -2.94
CA VAL A 44 11.34 14.17 -3.41
C VAL A 44 10.65 13.75 -4.72
N LEU A 45 9.32 13.91 -4.78
CA LEU A 45 8.53 13.56 -5.97
C LEU A 45 8.88 14.42 -7.20
N ASN A 46 9.10 15.72 -6.99
CA ASN A 46 9.30 16.68 -8.09
C ASN A 46 10.75 16.79 -8.57
N ASP A 47 11.71 16.18 -7.88
CA ASP A 47 13.13 16.17 -8.27
C ASP A 47 13.49 14.84 -8.96
N LYS A 48 14.26 13.97 -8.29
CA LYS A 48 14.81 12.74 -8.87
C LYS A 48 13.77 11.69 -9.20
N VAL A 49 12.64 11.66 -8.50
CA VAL A 49 11.52 10.76 -8.84
C VAL A 49 10.89 11.18 -10.18
N ALA A 50 10.68 12.48 -10.41
CA ALA A 50 10.16 12.98 -11.67
C ALA A 50 11.13 12.77 -12.84
N GLU A 51 12.43 12.98 -12.62
CA GLU A 51 13.48 12.68 -13.60
C GLU A 51 13.53 11.18 -13.95
N PHE A 52 13.40 10.32 -12.94
CA PHE A 52 13.33 8.86 -13.13
C PHE A 52 12.14 8.45 -14.01
N TYR A 53 10.97 9.06 -13.80
CA TYR A 53 9.80 8.82 -14.66
C TYR A 53 10.04 9.24 -16.11
N LYS A 54 10.67 10.40 -16.34
CA LYS A 54 11.01 10.89 -17.68
C LYS A 54 11.98 9.95 -18.40
N LEU A 55 13.05 9.51 -17.72
CA LEU A 55 14.02 8.57 -18.28
C LEU A 55 13.39 7.21 -18.58
N SER A 56 12.48 6.75 -17.71
CA SER A 56 11.75 5.50 -17.93
C SER A 56 10.84 5.56 -19.16
N ALA A 57 10.15 6.69 -19.37
CA ALA A 57 9.37 6.93 -20.58
C ALA A 57 10.24 7.05 -21.84
N LYS A 58 11.45 7.62 -21.71
CA LYS A 58 12.42 7.69 -22.81
C LYS A 58 12.93 6.30 -23.23
N ILE A 59 13.16 5.40 -22.27
CA ILE A 59 13.47 3.99 -22.55
C ILE A 59 12.26 3.26 -23.15
N GLY A 60 11.07 3.54 -22.61
CA GLY A 60 9.80 3.03 -23.10
C GLY A 60 9.56 1.55 -22.80
N GLY A 61 8.52 1.01 -23.42
CA GLY A 61 8.15 -0.40 -23.35
C GLY A 61 7.92 -0.88 -21.92
N GLU A 62 8.47 -2.04 -21.59
CA GLU A 62 8.20 -2.70 -20.30
C GLU A 62 8.75 -1.94 -19.10
N VAL A 63 9.80 -1.13 -19.29
CA VAL A 63 10.39 -0.30 -18.24
C VAL A 63 9.42 0.83 -17.88
N GLU A 64 8.87 1.52 -18.88
CA GLU A 64 7.86 2.56 -18.67
C GLU A 64 6.62 1.97 -17.99
N GLU A 65 6.09 0.85 -18.48
CA GLU A 65 4.90 0.20 -17.92
C GLU A 65 5.07 -0.14 -16.42
N GLN A 66 6.21 -0.68 -16.02
CA GLN A 66 6.48 -0.98 -14.61
C GLN A 66 6.60 0.31 -13.78
N VAL A 67 7.24 1.35 -14.33
CA VAL A 67 7.46 2.60 -13.61
C VAL A 67 6.16 3.39 -13.44
N GLN A 68 5.16 3.23 -14.30
CA GLN A 68 3.82 3.74 -14.04
C GLN A 68 3.17 3.11 -12.79
N LEU A 69 3.45 1.84 -12.50
CA LEU A 69 3.01 1.18 -11.25
C LEU A 69 3.75 1.75 -10.03
N VAL A 70 5.05 2.00 -10.17
CA VAL A 70 5.86 2.69 -9.14
C VAL A 70 5.29 4.09 -8.87
N LYS A 71 4.92 4.83 -9.91
CA LYS A 71 4.29 6.15 -9.77
C LYS A 71 3.01 6.08 -8.93
N LYS A 72 2.14 5.10 -9.20
CA LYS A 72 0.94 4.88 -8.36
C LYS A 72 1.29 4.64 -6.90
N ALA A 73 2.37 3.91 -6.62
CA ALA A 73 2.81 3.63 -5.25
C ALA A 73 3.29 4.91 -4.52
N PHE A 74 4.08 5.75 -5.19
CA PHE A 74 4.51 7.05 -4.66
C PHE A 74 3.31 8.01 -4.45
N ASP A 75 2.38 8.07 -5.41
CA ASP A 75 1.17 8.90 -5.30
C ASP A 75 0.28 8.43 -4.12
N ALA A 76 0.10 7.12 -3.95
CA ALA A 76 -0.63 6.55 -2.83
C ALA A 76 0.07 6.80 -1.48
N GLN A 77 1.41 6.68 -1.44
CA GLN A 77 2.18 6.98 -0.23
C GLN A 77 2.07 8.46 0.14
N ARG A 78 2.10 9.38 -0.83
CA ARG A 78 1.86 10.81 -0.59
C ARG A 78 0.51 11.04 0.07
N GLN A 79 -0.56 10.44 -0.46
CA GLN A 79 -1.90 10.56 0.13
C GLN A 79 -1.92 10.05 1.58
N PHE A 80 -1.24 8.94 1.84
CA PHE A 80 -1.11 8.39 3.18
C PHE A 80 -0.32 9.31 4.14
N ILE A 81 0.78 9.91 3.69
CA ILE A 81 1.54 10.90 4.47
C ILE A 81 0.68 12.11 4.78
N VAL A 82 -0.10 12.62 3.81
CA VAL A 82 -1.05 13.72 4.05
C VAL A 82 -2.10 13.34 5.12
N ILE A 83 -2.61 12.11 5.11
CA ILE A 83 -3.53 11.63 6.14
C ILE A 83 -2.82 11.62 7.50
N ALA A 84 -1.62 11.05 7.59
CA ALA A 84 -0.84 10.99 8.83
C ALA A 84 -0.53 12.39 9.38
N SER A 85 -0.24 13.35 8.49
CA SER A 85 0.07 14.73 8.83
C SER A 85 -1.12 15.48 9.45
N LYS A 86 -2.36 15.06 9.19
CA LYS A 86 -3.59 15.75 9.64
C LYS A 86 -4.36 15.02 10.73
N ASN A 87 -3.98 13.79 11.04
CA ASN A 87 -4.76 12.88 11.90
C ASN A 87 -3.86 12.19 12.91
N GLN A 88 -4.47 11.76 14.01
CA GLN A 88 -3.82 10.91 15.00
C GLN A 88 -3.69 9.47 14.49
N LYS A 89 -2.67 8.77 15.01
CA LYS A 89 -2.37 7.38 14.65
C LYS A 89 -3.59 6.48 14.89
N PRO A 90 -4.02 5.71 13.88
CA PRO A 90 -5.16 4.83 14.01
C PRO A 90 -4.78 3.48 14.64
N GLY A 91 -5.80 2.71 15.01
CA GLY A 91 -5.62 1.31 15.38
C GLY A 91 -5.11 0.45 14.22
N LEU A 92 -4.56 -0.72 14.54
CA LEU A 92 -3.85 -1.59 13.58
C LEU A 92 -4.67 -1.93 12.32
N GLU A 93 -5.94 -2.29 12.47
CA GLU A 93 -6.79 -2.68 11.33
C GLU A 93 -7.01 -1.52 10.37
N GLU A 94 -7.18 -0.32 10.90
CA GLU A 94 -7.42 0.86 10.08
C GLU A 94 -6.12 1.36 9.45
N PHE A 95 -5.00 1.25 10.17
CA PHE A 95 -3.66 1.46 9.63
C PHE A 95 -3.41 0.56 8.40
N LYS A 96 -3.72 -0.74 8.50
CA LYS A 96 -3.59 -1.68 7.38
C LYS A 96 -4.41 -1.26 6.17
N LYS A 97 -5.65 -0.80 6.36
CA LYS A 97 -6.49 -0.31 5.26
C LYS A 97 -5.92 0.95 4.61
N LEU A 98 -5.37 1.86 5.41
CA LEU A 98 -4.79 3.11 4.93
C LEU A 98 -3.50 2.89 4.14
N VAL A 99 -2.65 1.94 4.52
CA VAL A 99 -1.42 1.62 3.79
C VAL A 99 -1.66 0.70 2.58
N LYS A 100 -2.80 -0.01 2.54
CA LYS A 100 -3.13 -1.00 1.51
C LYS A 100 -2.97 -0.47 0.06
N PRO A 101 -3.42 0.74 -0.32
CA PRO A 101 -3.22 1.23 -1.68
C PRO A 101 -1.74 1.33 -2.09
N THR A 102 -0.87 1.71 -1.15
CA THR A 102 0.58 1.73 -1.38
C THR A 102 1.11 0.31 -1.54
N ALA A 103 0.74 -0.59 -0.63
CA ALA A 103 1.19 -1.99 -0.64
C ALA A 103 0.75 -2.75 -1.91
N ASP A 104 -0.49 -2.54 -2.37
CA ASP A 104 -1.00 -3.16 -3.59
C ASP A 104 -0.23 -2.68 -4.82
N ALA A 105 0.00 -1.37 -4.96
CA ALA A 105 0.77 -0.81 -6.08
C ALA A 105 2.23 -1.30 -6.09
N MET A 106 2.86 -1.42 -4.92
CA MET A 106 4.19 -2.02 -4.79
C MET A 106 4.18 -3.48 -5.26
N GLY A 107 3.20 -4.27 -4.80
CA GLY A 107 3.05 -5.67 -5.19
C GLY A 107 2.78 -5.85 -6.69
N GLU A 108 2.00 -4.96 -7.30
CA GLU A 108 1.80 -4.94 -8.76
C GLU A 108 3.11 -4.72 -9.51
N ALA A 109 3.94 -3.75 -9.08
CA ALA A 109 5.23 -3.47 -9.69
C ALA A 109 6.22 -4.65 -9.57
N GLN A 110 6.20 -5.37 -8.45
CA GLN A 110 7.01 -6.58 -8.24
C GLN A 110 6.52 -7.73 -9.13
N ASN A 111 5.21 -7.99 -9.12
CA ASN A 111 4.59 -9.06 -9.91
C ASN A 111 4.71 -8.81 -11.42
N TYR A 112 4.77 -7.56 -11.85
CA TYR A 112 4.98 -7.20 -13.24
C TYR A 112 6.28 -7.80 -13.80
N ARG A 113 7.37 -7.70 -13.04
CA ARG A 113 8.64 -8.34 -13.40
C ARG A 113 8.49 -9.86 -13.55
N GLU A 114 7.78 -10.51 -12.65
CA GLU A 114 7.64 -11.97 -12.66
C GLU A 114 6.93 -12.49 -13.91
N LYS A 115 6.04 -11.68 -14.50
CA LYS A 115 5.36 -11.99 -15.77
C LYS A 115 6.25 -11.77 -17.00
N LYS A 116 7.39 -11.08 -16.84
CA LYS A 116 8.27 -10.65 -17.93
C LYS A 116 9.68 -11.24 -17.80
N ARG A 117 9.82 -12.49 -17.33
CA ARG A 117 11.13 -13.13 -17.10
C ARG A 117 12.00 -13.30 -18.35
N SER A 118 11.40 -13.34 -19.54
CA SER A 118 12.11 -13.42 -20.83
C SER A 118 12.44 -12.06 -21.44
N SER A 119 12.18 -10.96 -20.72
CA SER A 119 12.43 -9.60 -21.20
C SER A 119 13.93 -9.31 -21.38
N ASN A 120 14.29 -8.62 -22.46
CA ASN A 120 15.62 -8.04 -22.64
C ASN A 120 15.91 -6.92 -21.62
N MET A 121 14.87 -6.34 -21.02
CA MET A 121 14.94 -5.32 -19.98
C MET A 121 14.84 -5.92 -18.56
N PHE A 122 14.98 -7.24 -18.40
CA PHE A 122 14.80 -7.91 -17.11
C PHE A 122 15.68 -7.35 -15.98
N ASN A 123 16.90 -6.89 -16.28
CA ASN A 123 17.77 -6.25 -15.28
C ASN A 123 17.18 -4.91 -14.78
N HIS A 124 16.55 -4.11 -15.65
CA HIS A 124 15.82 -2.89 -15.24
C HIS A 124 14.63 -3.26 -14.36
N LEU A 125 13.84 -4.24 -14.82
CA LEU A 125 12.64 -4.66 -14.09
C LEU A 125 12.97 -5.22 -12.70
N SER A 126 14.11 -5.92 -12.59
CA SER A 126 14.65 -6.42 -11.34
C SER A 126 15.16 -5.30 -10.44
N ALA A 127 15.87 -4.31 -10.97
CA ALA A 127 16.32 -3.17 -10.18
C ALA A 127 15.13 -2.45 -9.52
N VAL A 128 14.04 -2.24 -10.27
CA VAL A 128 12.81 -1.63 -9.72
C VAL A 128 12.12 -2.54 -8.70
N SER A 129 11.97 -3.85 -8.98
CA SER A 129 11.25 -4.76 -8.08
C SER A 129 11.95 -4.99 -6.74
N GLU A 130 13.28 -4.97 -6.72
CA GLU A 130 14.06 -5.06 -5.48
C GLU A 130 14.12 -3.72 -4.73
N ALA A 131 13.98 -2.60 -5.43
CA ALA A 131 14.02 -1.26 -4.84
C ALA A 131 12.66 -0.81 -4.27
N ILE A 132 11.56 -1.16 -4.94
CA ILE A 132 10.22 -0.67 -4.59
C ILE A 132 9.78 -0.97 -3.15
N PRO A 133 10.23 -2.06 -2.47
CA PRO A 133 9.98 -2.26 -1.04
C PRO A 133 10.40 -1.08 -0.16
N ALA A 134 11.32 -0.22 -0.58
CA ALA A 134 11.70 0.99 0.15
C ALA A 134 10.49 1.84 0.60
N LEU A 135 9.40 1.87 -0.18
CA LEU A 135 8.17 2.59 0.20
C LEU A 135 7.44 1.97 1.41
N GLY A 136 7.79 0.76 1.83
CA GLY A 136 7.30 0.11 3.04
C GLY A 136 7.77 0.76 4.34
N TRP A 137 8.66 1.76 4.29
CA TRP A 137 9.29 2.38 5.46
C TRP A 137 8.27 2.94 6.46
N VAL A 138 7.10 3.34 5.99
CA VAL A 138 6.00 3.85 6.82
C VAL A 138 5.48 2.85 7.86
N THR A 139 5.81 1.56 7.69
CA THR A 139 5.48 0.46 8.60
C THR A 139 6.64 0.04 9.49
N VAL A 140 7.81 0.68 9.34
CA VAL A 140 9.05 0.31 10.01
C VAL A 140 9.34 1.28 11.16
N SER A 141 9.69 0.71 12.30
CA SER A 141 10.12 1.41 13.51
C SER A 141 11.08 0.51 14.28
N PRO A 142 12.15 1.04 14.92
CA PRO A 142 12.50 2.47 15.04
C PRO A 142 13.46 2.97 13.95
N THR A 143 13.78 2.19 12.92
CA THR A 143 14.85 2.49 11.95
C THR A 143 14.37 2.54 10.50
N PRO A 144 13.42 3.41 10.13
CA PRO A 144 12.88 3.46 8.77
C PRO A 144 13.90 3.94 7.71
N ALA A 145 14.80 4.88 8.03
CA ALA A 145 15.81 5.33 7.08
C ALA A 145 16.89 4.25 6.77
N PRO A 146 17.44 3.52 7.77
CA PRO A 146 18.26 2.34 7.49
C PRO A 146 17.55 1.30 6.62
N TYR A 147 16.26 1.07 6.86
CA TYR A 147 15.47 0.16 6.03
C TYR A 147 15.42 0.59 4.55
N VAL A 148 15.15 1.86 4.26
CA VAL A 148 15.19 2.38 2.86
C VAL A 148 16.54 2.08 2.22
N LYS A 149 17.64 2.30 2.94
CA LYS A 149 18.99 2.00 2.45
C LYS A 149 19.19 0.53 2.11
N GLU A 150 18.74 -0.39 2.95
CA GLU A 150 18.85 -1.83 2.69
C GLU A 150 18.16 -2.23 1.38
N MET A 151 17.00 -1.63 1.08
CA MET A 151 16.27 -1.89 -0.17
C MET A 151 17.01 -1.32 -1.40
N VAL A 152 17.66 -0.16 -1.26
CA VAL A 152 18.55 0.38 -2.30
C VAL A 152 19.73 -0.54 -2.55
N ASP A 153 20.37 -1.02 -1.48
CA ASP A 153 21.53 -1.91 -1.56
C ASP A 153 21.15 -3.26 -2.21
N ALA A 154 19.95 -3.79 -1.95
CA ALA A 154 19.43 -4.99 -2.61
C ALA A 154 19.27 -4.79 -4.13
N ALA A 155 18.75 -3.63 -4.55
CA ALA A 155 18.59 -3.29 -5.95
C ALA A 155 19.92 -2.99 -6.67
N GLN A 156 20.97 -2.60 -5.93
CA GLN A 156 22.29 -2.23 -6.48
C GLN A 156 22.89 -3.34 -7.35
N PHE A 157 22.63 -4.62 -7.04
CA PHE A 157 23.08 -5.75 -7.85
C PHE A 157 22.58 -5.68 -9.29
N TYR A 158 21.29 -5.41 -9.49
CA TYR A 158 20.68 -5.30 -10.81
C TYR A 158 20.99 -3.96 -11.48
N MET A 159 21.07 -2.88 -10.70
CA MET A 159 21.57 -1.59 -11.19
C MET A 159 22.97 -1.72 -11.82
N ASN A 160 23.88 -2.43 -11.15
CA ASN A 160 25.23 -2.67 -11.66
C ASN A 160 25.24 -3.50 -12.95
N ARG A 161 24.29 -4.44 -13.10
CA ARG A 161 24.14 -5.20 -14.35
C ARG A 161 23.68 -4.31 -15.50
N VAL A 162 22.70 -3.43 -15.27
CA VAL A 162 22.29 -2.44 -16.27
C VAL A 162 23.48 -1.56 -16.66
N LEU A 163 24.24 -1.05 -15.68
CA LEU A 163 25.43 -0.24 -15.97
C LEU A 163 26.46 -1.03 -16.80
N LYS A 164 26.70 -2.30 -16.47
CA LYS A 164 27.60 -3.17 -17.24
C LYS A 164 27.13 -3.36 -18.68
N ASP A 165 25.83 -3.52 -18.89
CA ASP A 165 25.26 -3.85 -20.20
C ASP A 165 25.20 -2.62 -21.12
N TYR A 166 25.01 -1.42 -20.58
CA TYR A 166 24.72 -0.20 -21.36
C TYR A 166 25.79 0.89 -21.31
N LYS A 167 26.76 0.83 -20.39
CA LYS A 167 27.84 1.82 -20.33
C LYS A 167 28.64 1.84 -21.63
N GLY A 168 28.76 3.03 -22.22
CA GLY A 168 29.43 3.21 -23.52
C GLY A 168 28.60 2.77 -24.73
N LYS A 169 27.32 2.41 -24.54
CA LYS A 169 26.38 2.07 -25.61
C LYS A 169 25.21 3.05 -25.67
N ASP A 170 24.54 3.26 -24.53
CA ASP A 170 23.44 4.21 -24.41
C ASP A 170 23.43 4.80 -23.00
N ASP A 171 23.73 6.10 -22.93
CA ASP A 171 23.83 6.83 -21.68
C ASP A 171 22.47 7.01 -20.99
N THR A 172 21.35 6.88 -21.71
CA THR A 172 20.00 6.98 -21.14
C THR A 172 19.80 5.94 -20.04
N HIS A 173 20.28 4.72 -20.24
CA HIS A 173 20.18 3.65 -19.24
C HIS A 173 21.11 3.87 -18.04
N VAL A 174 22.28 4.49 -18.28
CA VAL A 174 23.24 4.84 -17.22
C VAL A 174 22.66 5.94 -16.33
N GLU A 175 22.12 6.99 -16.95
CA GLU A 175 21.41 8.08 -16.28
C GLU A 175 20.19 7.55 -15.51
N TRP A 176 19.43 6.63 -16.11
CA TRP A 176 18.27 6.00 -15.47
C TRP A 176 18.64 5.28 -14.16
N VAL A 177 19.73 4.51 -14.16
CA VAL A 177 20.20 3.82 -12.94
C VAL A 177 20.61 4.83 -11.87
N LYS A 178 21.37 5.86 -12.26
CA LYS A 178 21.78 6.91 -11.32
C LYS A 178 20.55 7.60 -10.73
N CYS A 179 19.58 7.94 -11.56
CA CYS A 179 18.36 8.63 -11.15
C CYS A 179 17.51 7.78 -10.20
N LEU A 180 17.37 6.47 -10.44
CA LEU A 180 16.70 5.55 -9.52
C LEU A 180 17.36 5.54 -8.14
N LYS A 181 18.69 5.46 -8.11
CA LYS A 181 19.46 5.46 -6.86
C LYS A 181 19.33 6.79 -6.11
N ASP A 182 19.48 7.90 -6.82
CA ASP A 182 19.40 9.24 -6.24
C ASP A 182 17.98 9.50 -5.68
N ALA A 183 16.92 9.10 -6.41
CA ALA A 183 15.54 9.21 -5.94
C ALA A 183 15.28 8.50 -4.62
N LEU A 184 15.82 7.30 -4.43
CA LEU A 184 15.68 6.54 -3.17
C LEU A 184 16.59 7.08 -2.06
N THR A 185 17.72 7.68 -2.42
CA THR A 185 18.60 8.38 -1.47
C THR A 185 17.93 9.64 -0.94
N ASP A 186 17.24 10.40 -1.80
CA ASP A 186 16.45 11.55 -1.39
C ASP A 186 15.28 11.15 -0.49
N LEU A 187 14.60 10.03 -0.81
CA LEU A 187 13.61 9.44 0.07
C LEU A 187 14.20 9.08 1.45
N GLN A 188 15.38 8.45 1.48
CA GLN A 188 16.07 8.13 2.73
C GLN A 188 16.36 9.39 3.55
N ALA A 189 16.87 10.45 2.91
CA ALA A 189 17.16 11.72 3.54
C ALA A 189 15.89 12.37 4.10
N TYR A 190 14.79 12.35 3.34
CA TYR A 190 13.47 12.79 3.78
C TYR A 190 13.00 12.05 5.04
N VAL A 191 13.07 10.71 5.02
CA VAL A 191 12.67 9.87 6.16
C VAL A 191 13.53 10.16 7.37
N LYS A 192 14.84 10.33 7.19
CA LYS A 192 15.77 10.66 8.29
C LYS A 192 15.48 12.02 8.90
N ALA A 193 15.05 13.00 8.11
CA ALA A 193 14.78 14.35 8.57
C ALA A 193 13.41 14.49 9.27
N ASN A 194 12.38 13.82 8.76
CA ASN A 194 10.98 14.04 9.17
C ASN A 194 10.39 12.87 9.98
N HIS A 195 10.97 11.68 9.88
CA HIS A 195 10.40 10.43 10.40
C HIS A 195 11.47 9.53 11.02
N THR A 196 12.39 10.14 11.79
CA THR A 196 13.62 9.51 12.29
C THR A 196 13.40 8.15 12.95
N THR A 197 12.36 8.03 13.78
CA THR A 197 12.05 6.80 14.54
C THR A 197 10.78 6.10 14.06
N GLY A 198 10.26 6.47 12.89
CA GLY A 198 9.00 5.98 12.35
C GLY A 198 8.14 7.11 11.80
N LEU A 199 7.07 6.73 11.08
CA LEU A 199 6.10 7.69 10.56
C LEU A 199 5.52 8.54 11.71
N VAL A 200 5.64 9.85 11.55
CA VAL A 200 5.09 10.83 12.48
C VAL A 200 3.63 11.09 12.13
N TRP A 201 2.77 11.02 13.14
CA TRP A 201 1.35 11.34 13.05
C TRP A 201 1.08 12.68 13.73
N SER A 202 0.06 13.39 13.27
CA SER A 202 -0.39 14.60 13.95
C SER A 202 -0.80 14.29 15.39
N LYS A 203 -0.42 15.15 16.32
CA LYS A 203 -0.94 15.14 17.70
C LYS A 203 -2.36 15.70 17.78
N THR A 204 -2.77 16.45 16.75
CA THR A 204 -4.07 17.14 16.66
C THR A 204 -4.92 16.54 15.55
N GLY A 205 -6.22 16.84 15.57
CA GLY A 205 -7.18 16.27 14.62
C GLY A 205 -7.78 14.94 15.10
N GLY A 206 -8.60 14.33 14.25
CA GLY A 206 -9.27 13.07 14.56
C GLY A 206 -8.33 11.86 14.40
N VAL A 207 -8.76 10.71 14.91
CA VAL A 207 -8.11 9.43 14.61
C VAL A 207 -8.32 9.11 13.13
N ALA A 208 -7.24 8.81 12.41
CA ALA A 208 -7.32 8.52 10.98
C ALA A 208 -8.27 7.35 10.71
N LYS A 209 -9.05 7.47 9.65
CA LYS A 209 -9.91 6.40 9.14
C LYS A 209 -9.72 6.32 7.63
N ALA A 210 -9.58 5.11 7.11
CA ALA A 210 -9.78 4.85 5.71
C ALA A 210 -11.21 5.27 5.35
N ALA A 211 -11.34 6.07 4.30
CA ALA A 211 -12.65 6.36 3.76
C ALA A 211 -13.33 5.02 3.42
N ALA A 212 -14.55 4.81 3.91
CA ALA A 212 -15.39 3.77 3.34
C ALA A 212 -15.49 4.08 1.85
N ALA A 213 -15.14 3.10 1.00
CA ALA A 213 -15.30 3.23 -0.44
C ALA A 213 -16.65 3.87 -0.71
N ALA A 214 -16.65 5.02 -1.40
CA ALA A 214 -17.86 5.79 -1.63
C ALA A 214 -18.94 4.84 -2.14
N ALA A 215 -19.98 4.63 -1.32
CA ALA A 215 -21.20 4.04 -1.83
C ALA A 215 -21.60 4.88 -3.03
N ALA A 216 -21.79 4.24 -4.18
CA ALA A 216 -22.24 4.90 -5.39
C ALA A 216 -23.40 5.86 -5.05
N PRO A 217 -23.47 7.03 -5.70
CA PRO A 217 -24.57 7.97 -5.45
C PRO A 217 -25.91 7.24 -5.57
N PRO A 218 -26.91 7.56 -4.73
CA PRO A 218 -28.17 6.85 -4.74
C PRO A 218 -28.73 6.87 -6.17
N GLN A 219 -28.87 5.68 -6.76
CA GLN A 219 -29.50 5.55 -8.07
C GLN A 219 -30.88 6.18 -7.95
N GLY A 220 -31.13 7.20 -8.78
CA GLY A 220 -32.44 7.83 -8.89
C GLY A 220 -33.54 6.80 -9.17
N PRO A 221 -34.82 7.18 -8.97
CA PRO A 221 -35.93 6.25 -9.06
C PRO A 221 -35.96 5.57 -10.44
N LYS A 222 -35.96 4.23 -10.46
CA LYS A 222 -36.16 3.45 -11.69
C LYS A 222 -37.51 3.81 -12.33
N PRO A 223 -37.60 3.95 -13.67
CA PRO A 223 -38.87 4.13 -14.36
C PRO A 223 -39.82 2.95 -14.11
N ALA A 224 -41.10 3.24 -13.93
CA ALA A 224 -42.15 2.24 -13.73
C ALA A 224 -42.25 1.29 -14.93
N ALA A 225 -42.36 -0.02 -14.66
CA ALA A 225 -42.58 -1.04 -15.67
C ALA A 225 -43.97 -0.88 -16.33
N PRO A 226 -44.12 -1.23 -17.64
CA PRO A 226 -45.40 -1.15 -18.34
C PRO A 226 -46.41 -2.17 -17.78
N PRO A 227 -47.72 -1.91 -17.92
CA PRO A 227 -48.75 -2.75 -17.32
C PRO A 227 -48.85 -4.12 -18.01
N PRO A 228 -49.17 -5.19 -17.27
CA PRO A 228 -49.30 -6.53 -17.82
C PRO A 228 -50.58 -6.69 -18.67
N PRO A 229 -50.58 -7.61 -19.66
CA PRO A 229 -51.74 -7.90 -20.50
C PRO A 229 -52.85 -8.65 -19.74
N PRO A 230 -54.11 -8.63 -20.23
CA PRO A 230 -55.27 -9.15 -19.52
C PRO A 230 -55.31 -10.69 -19.50
N ILE A 231 -55.54 -11.27 -18.32
CA ILE A 231 -55.74 -12.71 -18.12
C ILE A 231 -57.22 -13.05 -18.36
N GLN A 232 -57.49 -14.02 -19.24
CA GLN A 232 -58.79 -14.69 -19.34
C GLN A 232 -58.88 -15.83 -18.32
N ALA A 233 -60.00 -15.92 -17.62
CA ALA A 233 -60.31 -16.96 -16.63
C ALA A 233 -60.63 -18.31 -17.30
N PRO A 234 -60.40 -19.43 -16.57
CA PRO A 234 -61.56 -20.20 -16.14
C PRO A 234 -61.57 -20.50 -14.63
N ALA A 235 -62.77 -20.79 -14.15
CA ALA A 235 -63.20 -20.95 -12.76
C ALA A 235 -62.95 -22.39 -12.21
N PRO A 236 -63.54 -22.80 -11.07
CA PRO A 236 -62.83 -22.95 -9.80
C PRO A 236 -62.85 -24.39 -9.25
N VAL A 237 -61.83 -24.79 -8.48
CA VAL A 237 -62.01 -25.85 -7.46
C VAL A 237 -61.14 -25.59 -6.24
N SER A 238 -61.72 -25.93 -5.10
CA SER A 238 -61.46 -25.46 -3.74
C SER A 238 -60.16 -25.91 -3.09
N SER A 239 -59.59 -24.97 -2.32
CA SER A 239 -59.12 -25.06 -0.93
C SER A 239 -58.22 -26.22 -0.47
N GLY A 240 -57.01 -25.86 -0.04
CA GLY A 240 -56.15 -26.69 0.83
C GLY A 240 -54.70 -26.23 0.82
N THR A 241 -54.37 -25.29 1.71
CA THR A 241 -53.05 -24.68 1.95
C THR A 241 -51.93 -25.67 2.27
N ASP A 242 -50.72 -25.45 1.72
CA ASP A 242 -49.54 -25.22 2.57
C ASP A 242 -48.38 -24.54 1.82
N GLN A 243 -47.97 -23.39 2.36
CA GLN A 243 -46.83 -22.60 1.92
C GLN A 243 -45.53 -23.23 2.45
N THR A 244 -44.81 -23.97 1.61
CA THR A 244 -43.39 -24.30 1.87
C THR A 244 -42.66 -24.47 0.54
N GLY A 245 -42.15 -23.38 -0.05
CA GLY A 245 -41.37 -23.51 -1.29
C GLY A 245 -40.65 -22.25 -1.77
N ALA A 246 -41.18 -21.06 -1.53
CA ALA A 246 -40.60 -19.83 -2.10
C ALA A 246 -39.31 -19.36 -1.39
N ALA A 247 -39.09 -19.73 -0.13
CA ALA A 247 -37.88 -19.36 0.61
C ALA A 247 -36.65 -20.24 0.27
N ASN A 248 -36.85 -21.50 -0.16
CA ASN A 248 -35.74 -22.41 -0.48
C ASN A 248 -35.14 -22.20 -1.89
N ALA A 249 -35.89 -21.57 -2.80
CA ALA A 249 -35.35 -21.20 -4.10
C ALA A 249 -34.35 -20.03 -3.99
N LEU A 250 -34.62 -19.05 -3.12
CA LEU A 250 -33.76 -17.88 -2.96
C LEU A 250 -32.45 -18.18 -2.21
N PHE A 251 -32.46 -19.14 -1.29
CA PHE A 251 -31.24 -19.59 -0.59
C PHE A 251 -30.35 -20.51 -1.44
N SER A 252 -30.92 -21.21 -2.43
CA SER A 252 -30.15 -22.07 -3.35
C SER A 252 -29.37 -21.27 -4.41
N GLU A 253 -29.83 -20.06 -4.76
CA GLU A 253 -29.13 -19.16 -5.68
C GLU A 253 -27.97 -18.41 -5.01
N ILE A 254 -28.10 -18.08 -3.72
CA ILE A 254 -27.02 -17.47 -2.93
C ILE A 254 -25.87 -18.46 -2.68
N ASN A 255 -26.15 -19.75 -2.44
CA ASN A 255 -25.11 -20.76 -2.28
C ASN A 255 -24.38 -21.14 -3.58
N LYS A 256 -24.93 -20.78 -4.76
CA LYS A 256 -24.23 -20.92 -6.05
C LYS A 256 -23.39 -19.70 -6.42
N ALA A 257 -23.78 -18.50 -5.97
CA ALA A 257 -22.99 -17.27 -6.16
C ALA A 257 -21.82 -17.14 -5.15
N GLY A 258 -21.82 -17.94 -4.07
CA GLY A 258 -20.84 -17.87 -2.98
C GLY A 258 -19.54 -18.67 -3.14
N THR A 259 -19.35 -19.45 -4.21
CA THR A 259 -18.21 -20.39 -4.32
C THR A 259 -17.10 -19.99 -5.29
N ASN A 260 -17.09 -18.77 -5.85
CA ASN A 260 -16.03 -18.32 -6.77
C ASN A 260 -15.31 -17.00 -6.41
N ILE A 261 -15.41 -16.52 -5.16
CA ILE A 261 -14.65 -15.33 -4.70
C ILE A 261 -13.54 -15.69 -3.69
N SER A 262 -13.40 -16.96 -3.30
CA SER A 262 -12.45 -17.40 -2.26
C SER A 262 -11.15 -18.04 -2.76
N ALA A 263 -10.90 -18.12 -4.07
CA ALA A 263 -9.63 -18.64 -4.61
C ALA A 263 -8.65 -17.58 -5.14
N GLY A 264 -9.09 -16.32 -5.33
CA GLY A 264 -8.32 -15.29 -6.05
C GLY A 264 -7.72 -14.16 -5.22
N LEU A 265 -8.04 -14.03 -3.92
CA LEU A 265 -7.76 -12.81 -3.15
C LEU A 265 -6.85 -12.99 -1.91
N SER A 266 -6.33 -14.20 -1.64
CA SER A 266 -5.59 -14.47 -0.39
C SER A 266 -4.09 -14.76 -0.51
N SER A 267 -3.44 -14.58 -1.67
CA SER A 267 -2.04 -15.04 -1.82
C SER A 267 -0.99 -14.01 -2.27
N CYS A 268 -1.36 -12.83 -2.80
CA CYS A 268 -0.34 -11.92 -3.37
C CYS A 268 -0.02 -10.67 -2.55
N GLY A 269 -0.96 -10.09 -1.80
CA GLY A 269 -0.72 -8.84 -1.06
C GLY A 269 -0.26 -9.02 0.39
N LEU A 270 -0.79 -10.03 1.08
CA LEU A 270 -0.52 -10.23 2.51
C LEU A 270 0.82 -10.92 2.76
N GLN A 271 1.29 -11.74 1.81
CA GLN A 271 2.58 -12.43 1.92
C GLN A 271 3.76 -11.45 1.92
N VAL A 272 3.66 -10.33 1.18
CA VAL A 272 4.72 -9.32 1.14
C VAL A 272 4.83 -8.60 2.48
N VAL A 273 3.70 -8.21 3.09
CA VAL A 273 3.69 -7.51 4.39
C VAL A 273 4.05 -8.45 5.55
N CYS A 274 3.63 -9.72 5.50
CA CYS A 274 3.99 -10.71 6.52
C CYS A 274 5.45 -11.18 6.41
N ASN A 275 5.96 -11.45 5.21
CA ASN A 275 7.37 -11.79 5.00
C ASN A 275 8.31 -10.63 5.41
N PHE A 276 7.83 -9.39 5.28
CA PHE A 276 8.58 -8.21 5.70
C PHE A 276 8.83 -8.19 7.22
N ARG A 277 7.85 -8.65 8.00
CA ARG A 277 7.95 -8.74 9.47
C ARG A 277 8.71 -9.97 9.95
N GLU A 278 8.64 -11.11 9.25
CA GLU A 278 9.37 -12.33 9.65
C GLU A 278 10.89 -12.27 9.38
N LYS A 279 11.34 -11.56 8.33
CA LYS A 279 12.78 -11.37 8.07
C LYS A 279 13.48 -10.45 9.09
N LEU A 280 12.74 -9.57 9.77
CA LEU A 280 13.26 -8.65 10.79
C LEU A 280 13.34 -9.25 12.20
N VAL A 281 12.74 -10.42 12.44
CA VAL A 281 12.74 -11.10 13.76
C VAL A 281 13.78 -12.23 13.83
N ARG A 282 14.43 -12.57 12.70
CA ARG A 282 15.47 -13.62 12.61
C ARG A 282 16.83 -13.13 12.08
N GLY A 283 17.05 -11.81 12.07
CA GLY A 283 18.35 -11.19 11.79
C GLY A 283 18.93 -10.57 13.05
#